data_AF-A0A957SWX0-F1
#
_entry.id   AF-A0A957SWX0-F1
#
_cell.length_a   1.000
_cell.length_b   1.000
_cell.length_c   1.000
_cell.angle_alpha   90.00
_cell.angle_beta   90.00
_cell.angle_gamma   90.00
#
_symmetry.space_group_name_H-M   'P 1'
#
loop_
_entity.id
_entity.type
_entity.pdbx_description
1 polymer ?
#
loop_
_entity_poly.entity_id
_entity_poly.type
_entity_poly.pdbx_seq_one_letter_code
_entity_poly.pdbx_strand_id
1 'polypeptide(L)'
;PGVFLSVFWAVALHMVTAFLYAGLPARPFWNTSLLGPRFLASAFAAGPALLILILGVIRRFTDYWIEDITLNKLALVATVAAQINLIMLGSELFTEFYASTHHNQSATYLFFGLRGFNSLLPWIWSAIGMNVLATFVLTIHPLRKKKVFLYAACALLFVAIWIEKGMGLIIPGFVPGPWGKIVEYSPTWIEIVVTLGVWAMGFFLFTLLVKMAIPIELGQLRFHKK
;
A
#
# COMPACT_ATOMS: atom_id res chain seq x y z
N PRO A 1 1.74 27.50 -8.40
CA PRO A 1 1.46 27.51 -6.93
C PRO A 1 0.82 26.20 -6.43
N GLY A 2 -0.32 25.76 -7.00
CA GLY A 2 -1.07 24.58 -6.51
C GLY A 2 -0.28 23.27 -6.54
N VAL A 3 0.53 23.03 -7.56
CA VAL A 3 1.35 21.80 -7.68
C VAL A 3 2.33 21.67 -6.50
N PHE A 4 3.09 22.72 -6.18
CA PHE A 4 4.04 22.68 -5.07
C PHE A 4 3.35 22.46 -3.71
N LEU A 5 2.19 23.08 -3.51
CA LEU A 5 1.37 22.86 -2.31
C LEU A 5 0.86 21.42 -2.23
N SER A 6 0.43 20.86 -3.37
CA SER A 6 -0.06 19.48 -3.42
C SER A 6 1.01 18.44 -3.12
N VAL A 7 2.27 18.68 -3.50
CA VAL A 7 3.40 17.80 -3.16
C VAL A 7 3.61 17.77 -1.65
N PHE A 8 3.58 18.94 -1.00
CA PHE A 8 3.68 19.03 0.46
C PHE A 8 2.51 18.32 1.14
N TRP A 9 1.28 18.54 0.66
CA TRP A 9 0.09 17.87 1.20
C TRP A 9 0.10 16.36 1.00
N ALA A 10 0.58 15.85 -0.13
CA ALA A 10 0.67 14.41 -0.36
C ALA A 10 1.52 13.72 0.71
N VAL A 11 2.65 14.32 1.08
CA VAL A 11 3.49 13.84 2.19
C VAL A 11 2.74 13.97 3.52
N ALA A 12 2.13 15.13 3.78
CA ALA A 12 1.41 15.38 5.03
C ALA A 12 0.24 14.41 5.25
N LEU A 13 -0.55 14.09 4.24
CA LEU A 13 -1.72 13.21 4.37
C LEU A 13 -1.31 11.80 4.85
N HIS A 14 -0.28 11.21 4.25
CA HIS A 14 0.21 9.90 4.67
C HIS A 14 0.84 9.93 6.06
N MET A 15 1.55 11.01 6.40
CA MET A 15 2.15 11.18 7.72
C MET A 15 1.07 11.36 8.80
N VAL A 16 0.04 12.17 8.56
CA VAL A 16 -1.06 12.40 9.49
C VAL A 16 -1.81 11.10 9.78
N THR A 17 -2.13 10.31 8.75
CA THR A 17 -2.77 9.00 8.96
C THR A 17 -1.92 8.08 9.83
N ALA A 18 -0.60 8.06 9.64
CA ALA A 18 0.30 7.28 10.48
C ALA A 18 0.37 7.82 11.92
N PHE A 19 0.39 9.14 12.09
CA PHE A 19 0.45 9.78 13.40
C PHE A 19 -0.81 9.57 14.24
N LEU A 20 -1.97 9.38 13.61
CA LEU A 20 -3.18 8.98 14.33
C LEU A 20 -3.02 7.62 15.05
N TYR A 21 -2.24 6.70 14.48
CA TYR A 21 -1.92 5.42 15.12
C TYR A 21 -0.77 5.55 16.10
N ALA A 22 0.34 6.19 15.70
CA ALA A 22 1.53 6.35 16.56
C ALA A 22 1.26 7.18 17.82
N GLY A 23 0.31 8.12 17.74
CA GLY A 23 -0.11 8.97 18.85
C GLY A 23 -0.94 8.27 19.92
N LEU A 24 -1.19 6.95 19.80
CA LEU A 24 -1.90 6.15 20.80
C LEU A 24 -0.88 5.45 21.73
N PRO A 25 -0.47 6.06 22.87
CA PRO A 25 0.55 5.49 23.76
C PRO A 25 0.13 4.15 24.37
N ALA A 26 -1.19 3.90 24.49
CA ALA A 26 -1.72 2.64 24.97
C ALA A 26 -1.62 1.49 23.93
N ARG A 27 -1.09 1.74 22.74
CA ARG A 27 -0.99 0.80 21.61
C ARG A 27 0.46 0.69 21.14
N PRO A 28 1.27 -0.13 21.83
CA PRO A 28 2.72 -0.14 21.66
C PRO A 28 3.17 -0.51 20.25
N PHE A 29 2.45 -1.42 19.60
CA PHE A 29 2.70 -1.86 18.23
C PHE A 29 2.70 -0.71 17.21
N TRP A 30 1.88 0.33 17.42
CA TRP A 30 1.87 1.52 16.57
C TRP A 30 2.78 2.62 17.09
N ASN A 31 3.17 2.57 18.36
CA ASN A 31 3.96 3.61 19.01
C ASN A 31 5.45 3.46 18.64
N THR A 32 5.75 3.68 17.36
CA THR A 32 7.11 3.70 16.82
C THR A 32 7.32 4.93 15.96
N SER A 33 8.48 5.56 16.11
CA SER A 33 8.88 6.73 15.30
C SER A 33 9.00 6.41 13.81
N LEU A 34 9.23 5.15 13.48
CA LEU A 34 9.37 4.67 12.10
C LEU A 34 8.01 4.55 11.37
N LEU A 35 6.89 4.59 12.10
CA LEU A 35 5.57 4.35 11.52
C LEU A 35 5.24 5.35 10.41
N GLY A 36 5.45 6.64 10.66
CA GLY A 36 5.22 7.72 9.68
C GLY A 36 6.02 7.53 8.39
N PRO A 37 7.36 7.51 8.44
CA PRO A 37 8.20 7.27 7.28
C PRO A 37 7.85 6.00 6.52
N ARG A 38 7.51 4.91 7.21
CA ARG A 38 7.14 3.65 6.57
C ARG A 38 5.77 3.72 5.89
N PHE A 39 4.80 4.43 6.47
CA PHE A 39 3.54 4.74 5.80
C PHE A 39 3.76 5.49 4.49
N LEU A 40 4.65 6.48 4.51
CA LEU A 40 5.01 7.23 3.31
C LEU A 40 5.66 6.32 2.26
N ALA A 41 6.66 5.50 2.64
CA ALA A 41 7.34 4.59 1.73
C ALA A 41 6.37 3.59 1.08
N SER A 42 5.52 2.94 1.87
CA SER A 42 4.50 2.01 1.36
C SER A 42 3.46 2.70 0.46
N ALA A 43 3.07 3.95 0.74
CA ALA A 43 2.18 4.71 -0.13
C ALA A 43 2.80 5.04 -1.49
N PHE A 44 4.07 5.46 -1.51
CA PHE A 44 4.83 5.69 -2.74
C PHE A 44 5.20 4.41 -3.50
N ALA A 45 5.11 3.24 -2.86
CA ALA A 45 5.24 1.95 -3.52
C ALA A 45 3.91 1.50 -4.15
N ALA A 46 2.82 1.47 -3.37
CA ALA A 46 1.51 1.00 -3.80
C ALA A 46 0.83 1.96 -4.79
N GLY A 47 0.92 3.28 -4.58
CA GLY A 47 0.23 4.28 -5.40
C GLY A 47 0.66 4.24 -6.87
N PRO A 48 1.96 4.39 -7.19
CA PRO A 48 2.44 4.28 -8.56
C PRO A 48 2.25 2.87 -9.15
N ALA A 49 2.32 1.81 -8.34
CA ALA A 49 2.02 0.45 -8.80
C ALA A 49 0.57 0.32 -9.28
N LEU A 50 -0.40 0.80 -8.51
CA LEU A 50 -1.81 0.84 -8.92
C LEU A 50 -2.00 1.74 -10.15
N LEU A 51 -1.33 2.90 -10.20
CA LEU A 51 -1.41 3.81 -11.33
C LEU A 51 -0.89 3.17 -12.64
N ILE A 52 0.20 2.40 -12.59
CA ILE A 52 0.71 1.66 -13.75
C ILE A 52 -0.34 0.65 -14.27
N LEU A 53 -1.05 -0.03 -13.38
CA LEU A 53 -2.12 -0.97 -13.77
C LEU A 53 -3.28 -0.23 -14.45
N ILE A 54 -3.73 0.88 -13.84
CA ILE A 54 -4.80 1.71 -14.37
C ILE A 54 -4.44 2.29 -15.74
N LEU A 55 -3.24 2.84 -15.90
CA LEU A 55 -2.75 3.34 -17.18
C LEU A 55 -2.61 2.21 -18.20
N GLY A 56 -2.22 1.00 -17.78
CA GLY A 56 -2.23 -0.20 -18.61
C GLY A 56 -3.63 -0.51 -19.17
N VAL A 57 -4.66 -0.42 -18.33
CA VAL A 57 -6.07 -0.60 -18.73
C VAL A 57 -6.49 0.50 -19.70
N ILE A 58 -6.24 1.77 -19.39
CA ILE A 58 -6.58 2.91 -20.27
C ILE A 58 -5.94 2.74 -21.64
N ARG A 59 -4.64 2.42 -21.70
CA ARG A 59 -3.92 2.19 -22.96
C ARG A 59 -4.48 1.03 -23.77
N ARG A 60 -5.10 0.04 -23.13
CA ARG A 60 -5.65 -1.14 -23.80
C ARG A 60 -7.06 -0.90 -24.35
N PHE A 61 -7.86 -0.07 -23.68
CA PHE A 61 -9.29 0.10 -23.98
C PHE A 61 -9.67 1.47 -24.54
N THR A 62 -8.72 2.38 -24.70
CA THR A 62 -8.98 3.75 -25.17
C THR A 62 -7.91 4.20 -26.16
N ASP A 63 -8.23 5.21 -26.96
CA ASP A 63 -7.30 5.80 -27.94
C ASP A 63 -6.24 6.72 -27.30
N TYR A 64 -6.28 6.89 -25.98
CA TYR A 64 -5.34 7.74 -25.27
C TYR A 64 -3.92 7.14 -25.29
N TRP A 65 -3.01 7.84 -25.96
CA TRP A 65 -1.63 7.39 -26.11
C TRP A 65 -0.83 7.63 -24.82
N ILE A 66 -0.37 6.54 -24.21
CA ILE A 66 0.46 6.58 -23.00
C ILE A 66 1.89 6.18 -23.36
N GLU A 67 2.81 7.14 -23.20
CA GLU A 67 4.23 6.93 -23.46
C GLU A 67 4.85 5.93 -22.47
N ASP A 68 5.74 5.06 -22.98
CA ASP A 68 6.46 4.11 -22.14
C ASP A 68 7.38 4.81 -21.13
N ILE A 69 7.84 6.05 -21.42
CA ILE A 69 8.65 6.83 -20.48
C ILE A 69 7.90 7.14 -19.18
N THR A 70 6.59 7.37 -19.26
CA THR A 70 5.71 7.63 -18.10
C THR A 70 5.61 6.39 -17.23
N LEU A 71 5.34 5.22 -17.83
CA LEU A 71 5.29 3.95 -17.11
C LEU A 71 6.64 3.61 -16.47
N ASN A 72 7.75 3.85 -17.18
CA ASN A 72 9.09 3.58 -16.67
C ASN A 72 9.47 4.49 -15.49
N LYS A 73 9.06 5.76 -15.51
CA LYS A 73 9.25 6.70 -14.39
C LYS A 73 8.45 6.27 -13.16
N LEU A 74 7.17 5.94 -13.33
CA LEU A 74 6.34 5.43 -12.24
C LEU A 74 6.91 4.13 -11.66
N ALA A 75 7.38 3.23 -12.54
CA ALA A 75 7.97 1.97 -12.11
C ALA A 75 9.27 2.19 -11.32
N LEU A 76 10.09 3.16 -11.71
CA LEU A 76 11.29 3.55 -10.96
C LEU A 76 10.92 4.05 -9.55
N VAL A 77 9.94 4.95 -9.46
CA VAL A 77 9.48 5.48 -8.17
C VAL A 77 8.94 4.37 -7.27
N ALA A 78 8.09 3.48 -7.81
CA ALA A 78 7.58 2.32 -7.08
C ALA A 78 8.71 1.41 -6.59
N THR A 79 9.72 1.14 -7.43
CA THR A 79 10.84 0.26 -7.11
C THR A 79 11.65 0.81 -5.94
N VAL A 80 12.03 2.09 -6.02
CA VAL A 80 12.82 2.75 -4.97
C VAL A 80 12.03 2.81 -3.66
N ALA A 81 10.74 3.17 -3.72
CA ALA A 81 9.89 3.21 -2.54
C ALA A 81 9.70 1.82 -1.91
N ALA A 82 9.56 0.77 -2.72
CA ALA A 82 9.42 -0.60 -2.23
C ALA A 82 10.71 -1.10 -1.55
N GLN A 83 11.89 -0.79 -2.11
CA GLN A 83 13.18 -1.08 -1.48
C GLN A 83 13.33 -0.37 -0.13
N ILE A 84 12.99 0.92 -0.07
CA ILE A 84 12.99 1.69 1.19
C ILE A 84 12.02 1.07 2.20
N ASN A 85 10.82 0.67 1.76
CA ASN A 85 9.84 0.02 2.63
C ASN A 85 10.36 -1.30 3.21
N LEU A 86 11.05 -2.13 2.42
CA LEU A 86 11.65 -3.38 2.91
C LEU A 86 12.77 -3.14 3.92
N ILE A 87 13.62 -2.13 3.69
CA ILE A 87 14.67 -1.73 4.65
C ILE A 87 14.03 -1.26 5.96
N MET A 88 12.98 -0.44 5.89
CA MET A 88 12.24 0.03 7.06
C MET A 88 11.55 -1.12 7.80
N LEU A 89 10.94 -2.08 7.08
CA LEU A 89 10.39 -3.31 7.67
C LEU A 89 11.50 -4.09 8.41
N GLY A 90 12.67 -4.26 7.79
CA GLY A 90 13.80 -4.92 8.43
C GLY A 90 14.27 -4.19 9.70
N SER A 91 14.33 -2.86 9.68
CA SER A 91 14.68 -2.04 10.85
C SER A 91 13.64 -2.15 11.96
N GLU A 92 12.36 -2.21 11.62
CA GLU A 92 11.28 -2.39 12.59
C GLU A 92 11.37 -3.77 13.24
N LEU A 93 11.51 -4.84 12.43
CA LEU A 93 11.70 -6.20 12.92
C LEU A 93 12.92 -6.31 13.84
N PHE A 94 14.05 -5.73 13.44
CA PHE A 94 15.24 -5.71 14.28
C PHE A 94 14.95 -5.02 15.61
N THR A 95 14.45 -3.78 15.58
CA THR A 95 14.22 -2.99 16.80
C THR A 95 13.21 -3.67 17.73
N GLU A 96 12.12 -4.19 17.16
CA GLU A 96 11.04 -4.84 17.89
C GLU A 96 11.48 -6.17 18.52
N PHE A 97 12.38 -6.92 17.90
CA PHE A 97 12.83 -8.22 18.42
C PHE A 97 14.22 -8.18 19.09
N TYR A 98 14.93 -7.04 19.07
CA TYR A 98 16.26 -6.91 19.67
C TYR A 98 16.23 -6.99 21.19
N ALA A 99 15.28 -6.30 21.83
CA ALA A 99 15.07 -6.35 23.27
C ALA A 99 13.68 -6.93 23.54
N SER A 100 13.62 -8.09 24.18
CA SER A 100 12.36 -8.73 24.53
C SER A 100 11.65 -7.95 25.65
N THR A 101 10.59 -7.22 25.30
CA THR A 101 9.73 -6.52 26.27
C THR A 101 8.28 -7.02 26.20
N HIS A 102 7.46 -6.66 27.20
CA HIS A 102 6.02 -6.92 27.16
C HIS A 102 5.30 -6.26 25.96
N HIS A 103 5.87 -5.19 25.42
CA HIS A 103 5.31 -4.48 24.26
C HIS A 103 5.44 -5.28 22.96
N ASN A 104 6.37 -6.25 22.92
CA ASN A 104 6.62 -7.11 21.76
C ASN A 104 5.53 -8.18 21.56
N GLN A 105 4.55 -8.30 22.46
CA GLN A 105 3.53 -9.35 22.36
C GLN A 105 2.68 -9.22 21.10
N SER A 106 2.35 -7.99 20.69
CA SER A 106 1.61 -7.73 19.45
C SER A 106 2.40 -8.13 18.21
N ALA A 107 3.69 -7.78 18.14
CA ALA A 107 4.56 -8.17 17.04
C ALA A 107 4.82 -9.69 17.03
N THR A 108 5.00 -10.31 18.19
CA THR A 108 5.16 -11.77 18.32
C THR A 108 3.93 -12.50 17.81
N TYR A 109 2.72 -12.03 18.17
CA TYR A 109 1.48 -12.57 17.66
C TYR A 109 1.37 -12.48 16.13
N LEU A 110 1.77 -11.34 15.54
CA LEU A 110 1.77 -11.15 14.10
C LEU A 110 2.72 -12.12 13.37
N PHE A 111 4.00 -12.18 13.79
CA PHE A 111 5.04 -12.87 13.03
C PHE A 111 5.20 -14.36 13.38
N PHE A 112 4.98 -14.73 14.64
CA PHE A 112 5.26 -16.08 15.16
C PHE A 112 4.05 -16.74 15.79
N GLY A 113 2.99 -15.97 16.06
CA GLY A 113 1.84 -16.43 16.83
C GLY A 113 2.09 -16.30 18.32
N LEU A 114 1.02 -16.33 19.10
CA LEU A 114 1.10 -16.13 20.55
C LEU A 114 0.13 -17.06 21.26
N ARG A 115 0.63 -17.87 22.20
CA ARG A 115 -0.19 -18.78 23.04
C ARG A 115 -1.13 -19.70 22.24
N GLY A 116 -0.66 -20.22 21.11
CA GLY A 116 -1.42 -21.11 20.23
C GLY A 116 -2.32 -20.42 19.21
N PHE A 117 -2.46 -19.09 19.28
CA PHE A 117 -3.19 -18.29 18.29
C PHE A 117 -2.26 -17.90 17.13
N ASN A 118 -2.72 -18.10 15.90
CA ASN A 118 -1.89 -17.97 14.70
C ASN A 118 -2.65 -17.44 13.47
N SER A 119 -3.84 -16.87 13.65
CA SER A 119 -4.68 -16.43 12.52
C SER A 119 -4.01 -15.42 11.58
N LEU A 120 -3.06 -14.61 12.08
CA LEU A 120 -2.38 -13.58 11.29
C LEU A 120 -1.12 -14.05 10.54
N LEU A 121 -0.56 -15.21 10.88
CA LEU A 121 0.67 -15.71 10.28
C LEU A 121 0.55 -15.85 8.75
N PRO A 122 -0.49 -16.49 8.19
CA PRO A 122 -0.62 -16.64 6.74
C PRO A 122 -0.67 -15.29 6.02
N TRP A 123 -1.30 -14.28 6.63
CA TRP A 123 -1.45 -12.95 6.05
C TRP A 123 -0.11 -12.20 5.99
N ILE A 124 0.64 -12.15 7.08
CA ILE A 124 1.88 -11.38 7.09
C ILE A 124 2.99 -12.04 6.26
N TRP A 125 3.12 -13.36 6.32
CA TRP A 125 4.15 -14.08 5.56
C TRP A 125 3.86 -14.09 4.07
N SER A 126 2.59 -14.18 3.66
CA SER A 126 2.20 -13.97 2.26
C SER A 126 2.50 -12.53 1.82
N ALA A 127 2.12 -11.51 2.60
CA ALA A 127 2.42 -10.12 2.29
C ALA A 127 3.92 -9.86 2.12
N ILE A 128 4.75 -10.34 3.06
CA ILE A 128 6.21 -10.19 2.98
C ILE A 128 6.77 -10.92 1.77
N GLY A 129 6.37 -12.17 1.54
CA GLY A 129 6.82 -12.94 0.37
C GLY A 129 6.47 -12.24 -0.95
N MET A 130 5.24 -11.74 -1.06
CA MET A 130 4.77 -10.99 -2.23
C MET A 130 5.53 -9.66 -2.40
N ASN A 131 5.80 -8.92 -1.31
CA ASN A 131 6.52 -7.65 -1.33
C ASN A 131 7.98 -7.85 -1.76
N VAL A 132 8.67 -8.84 -1.18
CA VAL A 132 10.05 -9.21 -1.54
C VAL A 132 10.13 -9.65 -3.00
N LEU A 133 9.23 -10.54 -3.44
CA LEU A 133 9.21 -11.01 -4.82
C LEU A 133 8.93 -9.87 -5.81
N ALA A 134 7.93 -9.04 -5.54
CA ALA A 134 7.61 -7.91 -6.41
C ALA A 134 8.78 -6.92 -6.50
N THR A 135 9.39 -6.58 -5.36
CA THR A 135 10.54 -5.67 -5.29
C THR A 135 11.74 -6.24 -6.04
N PHE A 136 12.00 -7.54 -5.91
CA PHE A 136 13.06 -8.23 -6.64
C PHE A 136 12.85 -8.14 -8.17
N VAL A 137 11.65 -8.48 -8.65
CA VAL A 137 11.30 -8.40 -10.08
C VAL A 137 11.41 -6.97 -10.62
N LEU A 138 10.97 -5.98 -9.86
CA LEU A 138 11.05 -4.56 -10.24
C LEU A 138 12.49 -4.03 -10.23
N THR A 139 13.34 -4.53 -9.32
CA THR A 139 14.75 -4.14 -9.22
C THR A 139 15.55 -4.60 -10.45
N ILE A 140 15.23 -5.78 -10.98
CA ILE A 140 15.90 -6.31 -12.16
C ILE A 140 15.43 -5.59 -13.43
N HIS A 141 16.28 -4.71 -13.96
CA HIS A 141 15.95 -3.84 -15.10
C HIS A 141 15.42 -4.60 -16.35
N PRO A 142 15.99 -5.74 -16.78
CA PRO A 142 15.43 -6.53 -17.88
C PRO A 142 14.00 -7.04 -17.63
N LEU A 143 13.66 -7.40 -16.39
CA LEU A 143 12.33 -7.87 -16.03
C LEU A 143 11.34 -6.71 -15.98
N ARG A 144 11.72 -5.60 -15.33
CA ARG A 144 10.89 -4.39 -15.24
C ARG A 144 10.54 -3.78 -16.60
N LYS A 145 11.40 -3.93 -17.62
CA LYS A 145 11.11 -3.47 -18.98
C LYS A 145 10.03 -4.29 -19.71
N LYS A 146 9.85 -5.56 -19.33
CA LYS A 146 8.84 -6.43 -19.97
C LYS A 146 7.47 -6.14 -19.34
N LYS A 147 6.51 -5.68 -20.14
CA LYS A 147 5.17 -5.24 -19.67
C LYS A 147 4.43 -6.29 -18.84
N VAL A 148 4.53 -7.58 -19.21
CA VAL A 148 3.92 -8.68 -18.47
C VAL A 148 4.46 -8.76 -17.04
N PHE A 149 5.78 -8.73 -16.89
CA PHE A 149 6.44 -8.77 -15.57
C PHE A 149 6.21 -7.48 -14.78
N LEU A 150 6.19 -6.33 -15.45
CA LEU A 150 5.87 -5.05 -14.82
C LEU A 150 4.46 -5.06 -14.22
N TYR A 151 3.44 -5.40 -15.00
CA TYR A 151 2.06 -5.43 -14.51
C TYR A 151 1.85 -6.49 -13.43
N ALA A 152 2.43 -7.69 -13.61
CA ALA A 152 2.36 -8.73 -12.59
C ALA A 152 3.02 -8.29 -11.27
N ALA A 153 4.22 -7.69 -11.33
CA ALA A 153 4.90 -7.21 -10.14
C ALA A 153 4.18 -6.02 -9.48
N CYS A 154 3.61 -5.09 -10.24
CA CYS A 154 2.81 -4.00 -9.69
C CYS A 154 1.53 -4.50 -8.99
N ALA A 155 0.82 -5.47 -9.58
CA ALA A 155 -0.33 -6.09 -8.94
C ALA A 155 0.07 -6.83 -7.66
N LEU A 156 1.15 -7.60 -7.71
CA LEU A 156 1.68 -8.32 -6.56
C LEU A 156 2.09 -7.37 -5.43
N LEU A 157 2.82 -6.29 -5.75
CA LEU A 157 3.23 -5.25 -4.79
C LEU A 157 2.03 -4.55 -4.15
N PHE A 158 1.02 -4.21 -4.97
CA PHE A 158 -0.17 -3.54 -4.48
C PHE A 158 -0.95 -4.42 -3.49
N VAL A 159 -1.17 -5.69 -3.83
CA VAL A 159 -1.86 -6.64 -2.94
C VAL A 159 -1.04 -6.90 -1.68
N ALA A 160 0.29 -7.03 -1.80
CA ALA A 160 1.18 -7.20 -0.65
C ALA A 160 1.03 -6.06 0.38
N ILE A 161 1.09 -4.81 -0.09
CA ILE A 161 0.97 -3.63 0.77
C ILE A 161 -0.46 -3.50 1.32
N TRP A 162 -1.49 -3.87 0.53
CA TRP A 162 -2.87 -3.89 1.00
C TRP A 162 -3.07 -4.87 2.17
N ILE A 163 -2.51 -6.07 2.08
CA ILE A 163 -2.54 -7.05 3.19
C ILE A 163 -1.72 -6.53 4.38
N GLU A 164 -0.52 -6.01 4.14
CA GLU A 164 0.37 -5.45 5.18
C GLU A 164 -0.34 -4.33 5.96
N LYS A 165 -1.00 -3.40 5.27
CA LYS A 165 -1.70 -2.28 5.91
C LYS A 165 -3.04 -2.65 6.53
N GLY A 166 -3.78 -3.60 5.97
CA GLY A 166 -5.03 -4.07 6.56
C GLY A 166 -4.78 -5.03 7.71
N MET A 167 -4.47 -6.28 7.37
CA MET A 167 -4.32 -7.38 8.34
C MET A 167 -3.03 -7.27 9.15
N GLY A 168 -1.93 -6.84 8.54
CA GLY A 168 -0.62 -6.79 9.19
C GLY A 168 -0.42 -5.62 10.15
N LEU A 169 -1.10 -4.48 9.91
CA LEU A 169 -0.90 -3.27 10.71
C LEU A 169 -2.05 -3.01 11.67
N ILE A 170 -3.31 -3.08 11.22
CA ILE A 170 -4.44 -2.65 12.05
C ILE A 170 -4.76 -3.67 13.14
N ILE A 171 -4.82 -4.95 12.77
CA ILE A 171 -5.30 -5.99 13.70
C ILE A 171 -4.35 -6.21 14.89
N PRO A 172 -3.02 -6.37 14.69
CA PRO A 172 -2.09 -6.59 15.80
C PRO A 172 -2.03 -5.44 16.79
N GLY A 173 -2.31 -4.20 16.37
CA GLY A 173 -2.36 -3.07 17.28
C GLY A 173 -3.41 -3.22 18.38
N PHE A 174 -4.48 -3.98 18.11
CA PHE A 174 -5.53 -4.25 19.09
C PHE A 174 -5.31 -5.53 19.92
N VAL A 175 -4.32 -6.36 19.55
CA VAL A 175 -4.10 -7.69 20.12
C VAL A 175 -2.66 -7.79 20.67
N PRO A 176 -2.45 -8.10 21.97
CA PRO A 176 -3.45 -8.37 23.00
C PRO A 176 -4.25 -7.12 23.42
N GLY A 177 -5.48 -7.32 23.90
CA GLY A 177 -6.27 -6.25 24.49
C GLY A 177 -5.67 -5.73 25.80
N PRO A 178 -6.18 -4.62 26.38
CA PRO A 178 -5.66 -4.03 27.61
C PRO A 178 -5.61 -4.98 28.82
N TRP A 179 -6.45 -6.03 28.82
CA TRP A 179 -6.49 -7.06 29.87
C TRP A 179 -5.69 -8.32 29.50
N GLY A 180 -4.85 -8.26 28.45
CA GLY A 180 -4.04 -9.38 27.97
C GLY A 180 -4.82 -10.47 27.22
N LYS A 181 -6.12 -10.25 26.96
CA LYS A 181 -6.94 -11.19 26.17
C LYS A 181 -6.53 -11.14 24.71
N ILE A 182 -6.26 -12.30 24.13
CA ILE A 182 -6.03 -12.48 22.70
C ILE A 182 -7.37 -12.84 22.08
N VAL A 183 -7.78 -12.08 21.07
CA VAL A 183 -9.00 -12.34 20.28
C VAL A 183 -8.56 -12.41 18.83
N GLU A 184 -8.73 -13.58 18.23
CA GLU A 184 -8.43 -13.73 16.81
C GLU A 184 -9.48 -13.00 15.98
N TYR A 185 -9.00 -12.26 14.99
CA TYR A 185 -9.83 -11.57 14.04
C TYR A 185 -9.95 -12.37 12.75
N SER A 186 -11.18 -12.52 12.28
CA SER A 186 -11.51 -12.99 10.94
C SER A 186 -12.53 -12.02 10.34
N PRO A 187 -12.30 -11.49 9.13
CA PRO A 187 -13.24 -10.59 8.49
C PRO A 187 -14.62 -11.25 8.38
N THR A 188 -15.63 -10.54 8.87
CA THR A 188 -17.03 -10.93 8.69
C THR A 188 -17.46 -10.69 7.24
N TRP A 189 -18.53 -11.38 6.81
CA TRP A 189 -19.13 -11.13 5.50
C TRP A 189 -19.49 -9.65 5.28
N ILE A 190 -19.95 -8.96 6.34
CA ILE A 190 -20.32 -7.55 6.29
C ILE A 190 -19.09 -6.67 6.01
N GLU A 191 -17.98 -6.90 6.72
CA GLU A 191 -16.72 -6.16 6.49
C GLU A 191 -16.17 -6.37 5.07
N ILE A 192 -16.28 -7.60 4.55
CA ILE A 192 -15.86 -7.92 3.17
C ILE A 192 -16.72 -7.16 2.17
N VAL A 193 -18.05 -7.20 2.30
CA VAL A 193 -18.97 -6.50 1.39
C VAL A 193 -18.78 -4.99 1.44
N VAL A 194 -18.60 -4.42 2.63
CA VAL A 194 -18.32 -2.98 2.79
C VAL A 194 -17.00 -2.62 2.11
N THR A 195 -15.95 -3.42 2.31
CA THR A 195 -14.64 -3.20 1.67
C THR A 195 -14.74 -3.25 0.14
N LEU A 196 -15.45 -4.24 -0.40
CA LEU A 196 -15.72 -4.35 -1.84
C LEU A 196 -16.57 -3.18 -2.35
N GLY A 197 -17.53 -2.70 -1.56
CA GLY A 197 -18.35 -1.53 -1.88
C GLY A 197 -17.53 -0.25 -2.00
N VAL A 198 -16.56 -0.03 -1.11
CA VAL A 198 -15.63 1.12 -1.19
C VAL A 198 -14.80 1.05 -2.48
N TRP A 199 -14.29 -0.13 -2.83
CA TRP A 199 -13.58 -0.36 -4.09
C TRP A 199 -14.45 -0.10 -5.32
N ALA A 200 -15.67 -0.65 -5.32
CA ALA A 200 -16.62 -0.48 -6.41
C ALA A 200 -16.99 1.00 -6.61
N MET A 201 -17.21 1.75 -5.52
CA MET A 201 -17.46 3.18 -5.57
C MET A 201 -16.27 3.94 -6.16
N GLY A 202 -15.04 3.62 -5.72
CA GLY A 202 -13.82 4.22 -6.24
C GLY A 202 -13.66 4.00 -7.75
N PHE A 203 -13.83 2.75 -8.22
CA PHE A 203 -13.77 2.43 -9.64
C PHE A 203 -14.89 3.09 -10.44
N PHE A 204 -16.11 3.14 -9.89
CA PHE A 204 -17.23 3.81 -10.54
C PHE A 204 -16.96 5.30 -10.77
N LEU A 205 -16.54 6.03 -9.72
CA LEU A 205 -16.19 7.44 -9.81
C LEU A 205 -15.03 7.65 -10.78
N PHE A 206 -14.00 6.81 -10.71
CA PHE A 206 -12.86 6.86 -11.63
C PHE A 206 -13.32 6.69 -13.09
N THR A 207 -14.17 5.71 -13.38
CA THR A 207 -14.69 5.48 -14.73
C THR A 207 -15.48 6.69 -15.25
N LEU A 208 -16.32 7.32 -14.41
CA LEU A 208 -17.04 8.54 -14.79
C LEU A 208 -16.10 9.69 -15.14
N LEU A 209 -15.07 9.91 -14.31
CA LEU A 209 -14.09 10.97 -14.53
C LEU A 209 -13.26 10.72 -15.80
N VAL A 210 -12.78 9.49 -16.01
CA VAL A 210 -12.00 9.12 -17.19
C VAL A 210 -12.81 9.26 -18.48
N LYS A 211 -14.10 8.90 -18.45
CA LYS A 211 -15.00 9.07 -19.60
C LYS A 211 -15.10 10.51 -20.07
N MET A 212 -14.99 11.47 -19.16
CA MET A 212 -14.97 12.91 -19.48
C MET A 212 -13.56 13.42 -19.79
N ALA A 213 -12.55 12.95 -19.07
CA ALA A 213 -11.17 13.42 -19.21
C ALA A 213 -10.54 13.03 -20.56
N ILE A 214 -10.74 11.80 -21.04
CA ILE A 214 -10.10 11.31 -22.27
C ILE A 214 -10.48 12.13 -23.51
N PRO A 215 -11.77 12.42 -23.80
CA PRO A 215 -12.13 13.25 -24.94
C PRO A 215 -11.58 14.68 -24.85
N ILE A 216 -11.43 15.23 -23.65
CA ILE A 216 -10.84 16.55 -23.41
C ILE A 216 -9.35 16.52 -23.77
N GLU A 217 -8.61 15.54 -23.24
CA GLU A 217 -7.18 15.36 -23.50
C GLU A 217 -6.86 15.06 -24.98
N LEU A 218 -7.74 14.30 -25.65
CA LEU A 218 -7.65 14.05 -27.09
C LEU A 218 -8.06 15.27 -27.95
N GLY A 219 -8.58 16.34 -27.33
CA GLY A 219 -9.05 17.54 -28.02
C GLY A 219 -10.38 17.36 -28.78
N GLN A 220 -11.06 16.22 -28.63
CA GLN A 220 -12.38 15.94 -29.20
C GLN A 220 -13.46 16.80 -28.54
N LEU A 221 -13.27 17.16 -27.26
CA LEU A 221 -14.17 18.01 -26.49
C LEU A 221 -13.44 19.28 -26.06
N ARG A 222 -13.58 20.35 -26.85
CA ARG A 222 -12.99 21.67 -26.58
C ARG A 222 -14.07 22.72 -26.41
N PHE A 223 -13.92 23.57 -25.39
CA PHE A 223 -14.77 24.75 -25.24
C PHE A 223 -14.52 25.73 -26.38
N HIS A 224 -15.53 25.92 -27.23
CA HIS A 224 -15.51 26.94 -28.27
C HIS A 224 -16.24 28.17 -27.72
N LYS A 225 -15.51 29.27 -27.54
CA LYS A 225 -16.10 30.55 -27.14
C LYS A 225 -16.86 31.08 -28.36
N LYS A 226 -18.19 31.20 -28.24
CA LYS A 226 -19.03 31.87 -29.24
C LYS A 226 -18.68 33.35 -29.32
#